data_AF-A0A540WTV5-F1
#
_entry.id   AF-A0A540WTV5-F1
#
_cell.length_a   1.000
_cell.length_b   1.000
_cell.length_c   1.000
_cell.angle_alpha   90.00
_cell.angle_beta   90.00
_cell.angle_gamma   90.00
#
_symmetry.space_group_name_H-M   'P 1'
#
loop_
_entity.id
_entity.type
_entity.pdbx_description
1 polymer ?
#
loop_
_entity_poly.entity_id
_entity_poly.type
_entity_poly.pdbx_seq_one_letter_code
_entity_poly.pdbx_strand_id
1 'polypeptide(L)'
;MGQDNGFIDVLTVVDVDKVIGKYGPNASLDNPGVAIADCVYMLVRRDSAVGAEAISELTVAAKTNDNLRWRLASLTLNTRYSALLYKMNVSGNAQCITQPQPLVSHIKVPVPEVSGGQSSGFNVQPYVDFFFQSTAMLPTATLPGGRVTYQLYLQVTDNQGNKVGTYSWDPYITITS
;
A
#
# COMPACT_ATOMS: atom_id res chain seq x y z
N MET A 1 -10.07 -24.00 2.51
CA MET A 1 -9.59 -22.65 2.16
C MET A 1 -9.79 -21.80 3.40
N GLY A 2 -8.70 -21.51 4.11
CA GLY A 2 -8.76 -20.95 5.47
C GLY A 2 -9.28 -19.53 5.45
N GLN A 3 -10.21 -19.22 6.35
CA GLN A 3 -10.45 -17.84 6.75
C GLN A 3 -9.12 -17.29 7.29
N ASP A 4 -8.55 -16.28 6.63
CA ASP A 4 -7.46 -15.46 7.18
C ASP A 4 -8.03 -14.70 8.39
N ASN A 5 -8.10 -15.38 9.54
CA ASN A 5 -8.39 -14.76 10.82
C ASN A 5 -7.13 -14.01 11.26
N GLY A 6 -7.21 -12.67 11.36
CA GLY A 6 -6.14 -11.85 11.92
C GLY A 6 -5.25 -11.13 10.92
N PHE A 7 -5.61 -11.05 9.64
CA PHE A 7 -4.89 -10.24 8.65
C PHE A 7 -5.81 -9.31 7.88
N ILE A 8 -5.37 -8.07 7.72
CA ILE A 8 -6.01 -7.06 6.89
C ILE A 8 -4.96 -6.49 5.93
N ASP A 9 -5.16 -6.76 4.64
CA ASP A 9 -4.31 -6.25 3.59
C ASP A 9 -4.81 -4.90 3.10
N VAL A 10 -3.96 -3.89 3.23
CA VAL A 10 -4.18 -2.53 2.73
C VAL A 10 -3.38 -2.39 1.44
N LEU A 11 -4.06 -2.41 0.30
CA LEU A 11 -3.45 -2.15 -1.00
C LEU A 11 -3.57 -0.67 -1.34
N THR A 12 -2.43 -0.03 -1.55
CA THR A 12 -2.34 1.32 -2.12
C THR A 12 -2.01 1.21 -3.60
N VAL A 13 -2.83 1.82 -4.46
CA VAL A 13 -2.60 1.89 -5.90
C VAL A 13 -2.26 3.32 -6.28
N VAL A 14 -1.18 3.51 -7.05
CA VAL A 14 -0.71 4.82 -7.49
C VAL A 14 -0.91 4.99 -8.99
N ASP A 15 -1.58 6.07 -9.39
CA ASP A 15 -1.63 6.52 -10.77
C ASP A 15 -0.34 7.27 -11.12
N VAL A 16 0.68 6.50 -11.53
CA VAL A 16 2.01 7.04 -11.81
C VAL A 16 1.99 7.98 -13.03
N ASP A 17 1.15 7.73 -14.03
CA ASP A 17 1.04 8.63 -15.19
C ASP A 17 0.51 10.00 -14.76
N LYS A 18 -0.51 10.04 -13.89
CA LYS A 18 -1.00 11.28 -13.30
C LYS A 18 0.05 11.96 -12.43
N VAL A 19 0.81 11.19 -11.63
CA VAL A 19 1.91 11.74 -10.83
C VAL A 19 2.92 12.45 -11.72
N ILE A 20 3.43 11.77 -12.76
CA ILE A 20 4.44 12.32 -13.66
C ILE A 20 3.87 13.50 -14.45
N GLY A 21 2.65 13.40 -14.96
CA GLY A 21 2.01 14.47 -15.74
C GLY A 21 1.75 15.73 -14.94
N LYS A 22 1.42 15.61 -13.65
CA LYS A 22 1.05 16.74 -12.78
C LYS A 22 2.24 17.31 -12.00
N TYR A 23 3.11 16.45 -11.49
CA TYR A 23 4.20 16.84 -10.58
C TYR A 23 5.59 16.76 -11.23
N GLY A 24 5.68 16.21 -12.45
CA GLY A 24 6.94 15.99 -13.15
C GLY A 24 7.79 14.87 -12.52
N PRO A 25 8.87 14.44 -13.19
CA PRO A 25 9.88 13.62 -12.54
C PRO A 25 10.58 14.44 -11.45
N ASN A 26 10.44 14.05 -10.18
CA ASN A 26 11.14 14.72 -9.09
C ASN A 26 12.38 13.91 -8.64
N ALA A 27 13.58 14.40 -8.96
CA ALA A 27 14.84 13.80 -8.56
C ALA A 27 15.26 14.09 -7.11
N SER A 28 14.39 14.66 -6.26
CA SER A 28 14.83 15.15 -4.95
C SER A 28 15.45 14.03 -4.09
N LEU A 29 16.69 14.29 -3.68
CA LEU A 29 17.38 13.66 -2.56
C LEU A 29 16.68 13.95 -1.22
N ASP A 30 15.75 14.91 -1.23
CA ASP A 30 15.09 15.39 -0.03
C ASP A 30 13.87 14.56 0.34
N ASN A 31 13.95 14.07 1.57
CA ASN A 31 12.86 13.50 2.32
C ASN A 31 12.21 14.67 3.09
N PRO A 32 10.91 14.98 2.93
CA PRO A 32 9.89 14.20 2.25
C PRO A 32 9.80 14.45 0.73
N GLY A 33 9.46 13.41 -0.03
CA GLY A 33 9.10 13.54 -1.45
C GLY A 33 7.81 14.35 -1.66
N VAL A 34 7.50 14.70 -2.91
CA VAL A 34 6.30 15.50 -3.27
C VAL A 34 5.01 14.79 -2.85
N ALA A 35 4.09 15.52 -2.21
CA ALA A 35 2.81 14.98 -1.74
C ALA A 35 1.82 14.74 -2.90
N ILE A 36 1.31 13.51 -3.03
CA ILE A 36 0.52 13.05 -4.20
C ILE A 36 -0.86 12.45 -3.85
N ALA A 37 -1.53 12.99 -2.82
CA ALA A 37 -2.78 12.44 -2.31
C ALA A 37 -3.89 12.24 -3.36
N ASP A 38 -3.94 13.06 -4.42
CA ASP A 38 -4.96 12.92 -5.47
C ASP A 38 -4.61 11.88 -6.55
N CYS A 39 -3.46 11.21 -6.43
CA CYS A 39 -2.98 10.20 -7.36
C CYS A 39 -2.93 8.79 -6.73
N VAL A 40 -3.54 8.62 -5.56
CA VAL A 40 -3.49 7.36 -4.79
C VAL A 40 -4.89 6.88 -4.44
N TYR A 41 -5.04 5.56 -4.44
CA TYR A 41 -6.29 4.87 -4.14
C TYR A 41 -6.01 3.77 -3.12
N MET A 42 -6.73 3.79 -2.00
CA MET A 42 -6.65 2.74 -0.98
C MET A 42 -7.77 1.72 -1.12
N LEU A 43 -7.41 0.46 -0.92
CA LEU A 43 -8.32 -0.67 -0.99
C LEU A 43 -8.02 -1.63 0.16
N VAL A 44 -9.08 -2.18 0.75
CA VAL A 44 -9.04 -3.35 1.64
C VAL A 44 -10.07 -4.37 1.14
N ARG A 45 -10.18 -5.50 1.82
CA ARG A 45 -11.33 -6.39 1.60
C ARG A 45 -12.62 -5.68 2.02
N ARG A 46 -13.70 -5.85 1.25
CA ARG A 46 -14.97 -5.12 1.46
C ARG A 46 -15.55 -5.27 2.87
N ASP A 47 -15.40 -6.43 3.48
CA ASP A 47 -15.86 -6.70 4.86
C ASP A 47 -14.95 -6.07 5.94
N SER A 48 -13.75 -5.63 5.57
CA SER A 48 -12.85 -4.82 6.40
C SER A 48 -13.03 -3.31 6.15
N ALA A 49 -13.74 -2.91 5.10
CA ALA A 49 -13.96 -1.51 4.78
C ALA A 49 -15.13 -0.92 5.59
N VAL A 50 -14.97 0.31 6.04
CA VAL A 50 -16.06 1.11 6.62
C VAL A 50 -16.24 2.37 5.76
N GLY A 51 -17.31 2.44 4.98
CA GLY A 51 -17.59 3.58 4.11
C GLY A 51 -17.02 3.45 2.69
N ALA A 52 -16.49 4.55 2.14
CA ALA A 52 -15.99 4.61 0.77
C ALA A 52 -14.60 3.97 0.64
N GLU A 53 -14.38 3.26 -0.48
CA GLU A 53 -13.08 2.71 -0.88
C GLU A 53 -12.58 3.44 -2.13
N ALA A 54 -11.33 3.18 -2.53
CA ALA A 54 -10.69 3.81 -3.69
C ALA A 54 -10.62 5.35 -3.58
N ILE A 55 -10.40 5.84 -2.35
CA ILE A 55 -10.05 7.23 -2.05
C ILE A 55 -8.70 7.27 -1.34
N SER A 56 -8.15 8.46 -1.10
CA SER A 56 -6.81 8.66 -0.52
C SER A 56 -6.74 8.44 1.00
N GLU A 57 -7.82 7.98 1.61
CA GLU A 57 -8.00 7.78 3.05
C GLU A 57 -8.80 6.51 3.27
N LEU A 58 -8.61 5.78 4.37
CA LEU A 58 -9.31 4.51 4.54
C LEU A 58 -9.70 4.24 5.99
N THR A 59 -10.96 3.94 6.22
CA THR A 59 -11.44 3.46 7.52
C THR A 59 -11.46 1.93 7.50
N VAL A 60 -10.75 1.31 8.44
CA VAL A 60 -10.54 -0.15 8.49
C VAL A 60 -11.21 -0.71 9.74
N ALA A 61 -12.04 -1.73 9.57
CA ALA A 61 -12.63 -2.47 10.68
C ALA A 61 -11.66 -3.51 11.27
N ALA A 62 -10.51 -3.06 11.75
CA ALA A 62 -9.52 -3.93 12.40
C ALA A 62 -9.90 -4.21 13.84
N LYS A 63 -9.74 -5.45 14.29
CA LYS A 63 -9.86 -5.86 15.69
C LYS A 63 -8.52 -5.78 16.38
N THR A 64 -8.52 -5.63 17.71
CA THR A 64 -7.29 -5.80 18.49
C THR A 64 -6.66 -7.16 18.19
N ASN A 65 -5.34 -7.16 17.95
CA ASN A 65 -4.48 -8.25 17.50
C ASN A 65 -4.54 -8.60 16.01
N ASP A 66 -5.35 -7.93 15.19
CA ASP A 66 -5.25 -8.07 13.73
C ASP A 66 -3.91 -7.50 13.23
N ASN A 67 -3.34 -8.14 12.21
CA ASN A 67 -2.15 -7.67 11.51
C ASN A 67 -2.55 -6.88 10.26
N LEU A 68 -2.19 -5.61 10.24
CA LEU A 68 -2.34 -4.69 9.12
C LEU A 68 -1.11 -4.81 8.23
N ARG A 69 -1.30 -5.08 6.94
CA ARG A 69 -0.22 -5.24 5.95
C ARG A 69 -0.39 -4.23 4.82
N TRP A 70 0.53 -3.27 4.72
CA TRP A 70 0.50 -2.26 3.65
C TRP A 70 1.34 -2.69 2.47
N ARG A 71 0.70 -2.73 1.30
CA ARG A 71 1.32 -2.96 -0.01
C ARG A 71 1.07 -1.78 -0.92
N LEU A 72 1.93 -1.63 -1.92
CA LEU A 72 1.82 -0.56 -2.90
C LEU A 72 2.16 -1.07 -4.30
N ALA A 73 1.39 -0.65 -5.30
CA ALA A 73 1.67 -0.88 -6.71
C ALA A 73 1.21 0.30 -7.57
N SER A 74 1.74 0.41 -8.79
CA SER A 74 1.14 1.25 -9.82
C SER A 74 -0.13 0.61 -10.41
N LEU A 75 -0.96 1.39 -11.12
CA LEU A 75 -2.15 0.89 -11.83
C LEU A 75 -1.86 -0.27 -12.79
N THR A 76 -0.62 -0.39 -13.27
CA THR A 76 -0.18 -1.47 -14.17
C THR A 76 0.50 -2.63 -13.43
N LEU A 77 0.27 -2.77 -12.12
CA LEU A 77 0.95 -3.77 -11.28
C LEU A 77 2.49 -3.70 -11.42
N ASN A 78 3.03 -2.48 -11.47
CA ASN A 78 4.46 -2.22 -11.59
C ASN A 78 5.12 -2.66 -12.91
N THR A 79 4.37 -2.84 -14.01
CA THR A 79 4.94 -3.31 -15.28
C THR A 79 5.40 -2.21 -16.24
N ARG A 80 4.75 -1.03 -16.25
CA ARG A 80 5.19 0.13 -17.06
C ARG A 80 6.03 1.10 -16.25
N TYR A 81 5.46 1.57 -15.15
CA TYR A 81 6.19 2.22 -14.07
C TYR A 81 5.95 1.42 -12.81
N SER A 82 6.97 1.31 -11.97
CA SER A 82 6.86 0.71 -10.65
C SER A 82 6.70 1.79 -9.61
N ALA A 83 5.83 1.56 -8.62
CA ALA A 83 5.78 2.35 -7.41
C ALA A 83 6.19 1.45 -6.24
N LEU A 84 7.28 1.83 -5.57
CA LEU A 84 7.90 1.08 -4.49
C LEU A 84 7.71 1.84 -3.18
N LEU A 85 6.95 1.26 -2.25
CA LEU A 85 6.89 1.73 -0.87
C LEU A 85 8.21 1.39 -0.16
N TYR A 86 8.88 2.38 0.44
CA TYR A 86 10.19 2.15 1.09
C TYR A 86 10.29 2.69 2.51
N LYS A 87 9.36 3.55 2.93
CA LYS A 87 9.34 4.11 4.30
C LYS A 87 7.92 4.43 4.74
N MET A 88 7.69 4.23 6.04
CA MET A 88 6.45 4.55 6.73
C MET A 88 6.78 5.22 8.06
N ASN A 89 6.22 6.40 8.31
CA ASN A 89 6.38 7.16 9.55
C ASN A 89 5.01 7.36 10.20
N VAL A 90 4.75 6.73 11.35
CA VAL A 90 3.52 6.95 12.12
C VAL A 90 3.66 8.24 12.92
N SER A 91 2.69 9.15 12.79
CA SER A 91 2.76 10.51 13.35
C SER A 91 1.70 10.81 14.40
N GLY A 92 0.60 10.07 14.43
CA GLY A 92 -0.53 10.31 15.35
C GLY A 92 -1.14 9.02 15.83
N ASN A 93 -1.49 8.99 17.13
CA ASN A 93 -2.03 7.82 17.82
C ASN A 93 -1.21 6.54 17.62
N ALA A 94 0.12 6.66 17.66
CA ALA A 94 1.04 5.54 17.43
C ALA A 94 0.82 4.37 18.41
N GLN A 95 0.27 4.61 19.60
CA GLN A 95 -0.09 3.55 20.55
C GLN A 95 -1.19 2.58 20.06
N CYS A 96 -1.92 2.92 18.99
CA CYS A 96 -2.96 2.07 18.42
C CYS A 96 -2.42 0.93 17.55
N ILE A 97 -1.16 0.98 17.13
CA ILE A 97 -0.52 -0.06 16.34
C ILE A 97 0.91 -0.30 16.84
N THR A 98 1.45 -1.49 16.63
CA THR A 98 2.90 -1.67 16.79
C THR A 98 3.65 -0.88 15.73
N GLN A 99 4.92 -0.53 16.00
CA GLN A 99 5.77 0.13 15.02
C GLN A 99 5.83 -0.69 13.72
N PRO A 100 5.43 -0.14 12.55
CA PRO A 100 5.45 -0.87 11.29
C PRO A 100 6.83 -1.44 10.97
N GLN A 101 6.90 -2.74 10.69
CA GLN A 101 8.11 -3.45 10.30
C GLN A 101 8.10 -3.77 8.81
N PRO A 102 9.19 -3.52 8.07
CA PRO A 102 9.32 -3.97 6.69
C PRO A 102 9.55 -5.48 6.65
N LEU A 103 8.75 -6.19 5.87
CA LEU A 103 8.85 -7.63 5.69
C LEU A 103 8.91 -7.99 4.20
N VAL A 104 9.60 -9.08 3.90
CA VAL A 104 9.64 -9.69 2.57
C VAL A 104 9.19 -11.14 2.63
N SER A 105 8.51 -11.58 1.58
CA SER A 105 8.12 -12.98 1.41
C SER A 105 8.53 -13.49 0.03
N HIS A 106 9.15 -14.67 0.00
CA HIS A 106 9.54 -15.35 -1.23
C HIS A 106 8.46 -16.35 -1.61
N ILE A 107 7.71 -16.05 -2.66
CA ILE A 107 6.56 -16.83 -3.11
C ILE A 107 6.68 -17.17 -4.59
N LYS A 108 5.70 -17.91 -5.11
CA LYS A 108 5.49 -18.09 -6.54
C LYS A 108 4.13 -17.49 -6.91
N VAL A 109 4.08 -16.77 -8.03
CA VAL A 109 2.83 -16.18 -8.56
C VAL A 109 2.49 -16.80 -9.92
N PRO A 110 1.19 -16.98 -10.24
CA PRO A 110 0.77 -17.49 -11.53
C PRO A 110 1.01 -16.45 -12.63
N VAL A 111 1.42 -16.91 -13.81
CA VAL A 111 1.59 -16.13 -15.04
C VAL A 111 0.81 -16.83 -16.15
N PRO A 112 -0.10 -16.15 -16.86
CA PRO A 112 -0.86 -16.77 -17.94
C PRO A 112 0.03 -17.30 -19.06
N GLU A 113 -0.29 -18.49 -19.58
CA GLU A 113 0.28 -18.99 -20.82
C GLU A 113 -0.49 -18.42 -22.01
N VAL A 114 0.19 -17.65 -22.87
CA VAL A 114 -0.45 -17.00 -24.02
C VAL A 114 0.09 -17.57 -25.33
N SER A 115 -0.80 -18.12 -26.16
CA SER A 115 -0.47 -18.60 -27.51
C SER A 115 -1.62 -18.32 -28.47
N GLY A 116 -1.32 -17.91 -29.70
CA GLY A 116 -2.36 -17.60 -30.70
C GLY A 116 -3.39 -16.54 -30.26
N GLY A 117 -3.02 -15.65 -29.33
CA GLY A 117 -3.92 -14.65 -28.75
C GLY A 117 -4.92 -15.19 -27.71
N GLN A 118 -4.75 -16.43 -27.24
CA GLN A 118 -5.59 -17.07 -26.23
C GLN A 118 -4.78 -17.41 -24.97
N SER A 119 -5.43 -17.39 -23.81
CA SER A 119 -4.89 -17.89 -22.54
C SER A 119 -5.43 -19.31 -22.28
N SER A 120 -4.55 -20.30 -22.16
CA SER A 120 -4.94 -21.72 -22.04
C SER A 120 -4.49 -22.39 -20.75
N GLY A 121 -3.75 -21.69 -19.90
CA GLY A 121 -3.13 -22.23 -18.69
C GLY A 121 -2.37 -21.17 -17.91
N PHE A 122 -1.59 -21.61 -16.93
CA PHE A 122 -0.66 -20.74 -16.22
C PHE A 122 0.65 -21.48 -15.92
N ASN A 123 1.75 -20.73 -15.98
CA ASN A 123 3.00 -21.09 -15.35
C ASN A 123 3.14 -20.40 -14.00
N VAL A 124 4.18 -20.74 -13.24
CA VAL A 124 4.53 -20.02 -12.02
C VAL A 124 5.90 -19.40 -12.14
N GLN A 125 6.07 -18.19 -11.61
CA GLN A 125 7.37 -17.54 -11.51
C GLN A 125 7.68 -17.19 -10.05
N PRO A 126 8.97 -17.20 -9.64
CA PRO A 126 9.38 -16.65 -8.36
C PRO A 126 9.00 -15.17 -8.24
N TYR A 127 8.55 -14.76 -7.06
CA TYR A 127 8.20 -13.38 -6.76
C TYR A 127 8.60 -13.03 -5.32
N VAL A 128 9.11 -11.82 -5.13
CA VAL A 128 9.40 -11.26 -3.81
C VAL A 128 8.32 -10.23 -3.49
N ASP A 129 7.44 -10.57 -2.55
CA ASP A 129 6.45 -9.63 -2.00
C ASP A 129 7.11 -8.79 -0.91
N PHE A 130 6.82 -7.49 -0.90
CA PHE A 130 7.26 -6.56 0.14
C PHE A 130 6.04 -5.86 0.74
N PHE A 131 6.00 -5.78 2.06
CA PHE A 131 4.95 -5.07 2.78
C PHE A 131 5.46 -4.53 4.12
N PHE A 132 4.85 -3.44 4.58
CA PHE A 132 4.96 -3.05 6.00
C PHE A 132 3.90 -3.80 6.80
N GLN A 133 4.22 -4.25 8.00
CA GLN A 133 3.26 -4.88 8.91
C GLN A 133 3.24 -4.22 10.29
N SER A 134 2.05 -4.02 10.82
CA SER A 134 1.79 -3.69 12.22
C SER A 134 0.69 -4.56 12.80
N THR A 135 0.64 -4.67 14.12
CA THR A 135 -0.45 -5.29 14.86
C THR A 135 -1.33 -4.20 15.47
N ALA A 136 -2.65 -4.31 15.32
CA ALA A 136 -3.62 -3.42 15.93
C ALA A 136 -3.67 -3.65 17.45
N MET A 137 -3.54 -2.58 18.23
CA MET A 137 -3.43 -2.65 19.69
C MET A 137 -4.68 -2.10 20.37
N LEU A 138 -5.15 -0.92 19.96
CA LEU A 138 -6.23 -0.19 20.61
C LEU A 138 -7.17 0.43 19.58
N PRO A 139 -8.51 0.41 19.82
CA PRO A 139 -9.46 1.14 18.99
C PRO A 139 -9.14 2.65 18.98
N THR A 140 -9.30 3.30 17.83
CA THR A 140 -8.99 4.73 17.72
C THR A 140 -10.13 5.63 18.21
N ALA A 141 -11.35 5.11 18.31
CA ALA A 141 -12.55 5.88 18.69
C ALA A 141 -12.47 6.51 20.10
N THR A 142 -11.60 5.99 20.97
CA THR A 142 -11.42 6.47 22.36
C THR A 142 -10.36 7.55 22.49
N LEU A 143 -9.68 7.92 21.40
CA LEU A 143 -8.52 8.81 21.41
C LEU A 143 -8.78 10.14 20.69
N PRO A 144 -8.08 11.22 21.10
CA PRO A 144 -8.12 12.48 20.37
C PRO A 144 -7.83 12.28 18.88
N GLY A 145 -8.67 12.86 18.02
CA GLY A 145 -8.57 12.76 16.56
C GLY A 145 -9.08 11.45 15.94
N GLY A 146 -9.39 10.42 16.74
CA GLY A 146 -10.13 9.24 16.26
C GLY A 146 -9.44 8.35 15.21
N ARG A 147 -8.14 8.57 14.94
CA ARG A 147 -7.42 7.98 13.80
C ARG A 147 -5.92 7.80 14.06
N VAL A 148 -5.31 6.79 13.45
CA VAL A 148 -3.86 6.67 13.31
C VAL A 148 -3.44 7.40 12.05
N THR A 149 -2.60 8.43 12.17
CA THR A 149 -2.04 9.14 11.00
C THR A 149 -0.63 8.67 10.73
N TYR A 150 -0.28 8.53 9.46
CA TYR A 150 1.05 8.11 9.05
C TYR A 150 1.41 8.67 7.69
N GLN A 151 2.70 8.83 7.43
CA GLN A 151 3.26 9.23 6.15
C GLN A 151 3.89 8.01 5.47
N LEU A 152 3.47 7.73 4.25
CA LEU A 152 4.15 6.80 3.36
C LEU A 152 5.05 7.55 2.39
N TYR A 153 6.19 6.93 2.09
CA TYR A 153 7.14 7.41 1.10
C TYR A 153 7.35 6.34 0.06
N LEU A 154 7.27 6.75 -1.20
CA LEU A 154 7.42 5.86 -2.34
C LEU A 154 8.44 6.38 -3.34
N GLN A 155 9.07 5.45 -4.03
CA GLN A 155 9.91 5.71 -5.17
C GLN A 155 9.20 5.21 -6.43
N VAL A 156 9.19 6.03 -7.48
CA VAL A 156 8.76 5.60 -8.82
C VAL A 156 10.00 5.23 -9.63
N THR A 157 9.93 4.11 -10.35
CA THR A 157 10.93 3.71 -11.34
C THR A 157 10.29 3.45 -12.69
N ASP A 158 11.07 3.55 -13.77
CA ASP A 158 10.66 3.07 -15.09
C ASP A 158 10.69 1.52 -15.15
N ASN A 159 10.34 0.96 -16.31
CA ASN A 159 10.34 -0.49 -16.56
C ASN A 159 11.73 -1.13 -16.65
N GLN A 160 12.80 -0.33 -16.59
CA GLN A 160 14.18 -0.81 -16.49
C GLN A 160 14.70 -0.72 -15.04
N GLY A 161 13.89 -0.21 -14.12
CA GLY A 161 14.27 -0.02 -12.71
C GLY A 161 15.03 1.28 -12.44
N ASN A 162 15.15 2.19 -13.42
CA ASN A 162 15.76 3.49 -13.18
C ASN A 162 14.85 4.37 -12.36
N LYS A 163 15.41 5.05 -11.35
CA LYS A 163 14.65 5.99 -10.51
C LYS A 163 14.11 7.14 -11.36
N VAL A 164 12.79 7.34 -11.30
CA VAL A 164 12.07 8.48 -11.91
C VAL A 164 11.86 9.58 -10.87
N GLY A 165 11.50 9.21 -9.63
CA GLY A 165 11.38 10.19 -8.57
C GLY A 165 10.89 9.66 -7.23
N THR A 166 10.83 10.53 -6.24
CA THR A 166 10.38 10.23 -4.88
C THR A 166 9.16 11.07 -4.50
N TYR A 167 8.14 10.42 -3.93
CA TYR A 167 6.87 11.02 -3.57
C TYR A 167 6.43 10.58 -2.17
N SER A 168 5.47 11.29 -1.61
CA SER A 168 4.91 11.01 -0.30
C SER A 168 3.39 11.13 -0.31
N TRP A 169 2.76 10.48 0.65
CA TRP A 169 1.33 10.59 0.90
C TRP A 169 1.02 10.27 2.37
N ASP A 170 0.07 10.98 2.96
CA ASP A 170 -0.22 11.04 4.39
C ASP A 170 -1.65 10.59 4.74
N PRO A 171 -1.95 9.28 4.62
CA PRO A 171 -3.24 8.76 5.00
C PRO A 171 -3.45 8.71 6.51
N TYR A 172 -4.67 8.34 6.86
CA TYR A 172 -4.98 7.79 8.15
C TYR A 172 -5.77 6.49 8.03
N ILE A 173 -5.74 5.71 9.12
CA ILE A 173 -6.68 4.62 9.36
C ILE A 173 -7.42 4.82 10.67
N THR A 174 -8.60 4.26 10.74
CA THR A 174 -9.35 4.06 11.99
C THR A 174 -9.26 2.58 12.34
N ILE A 175 -9.19 2.26 13.64
CA ILE A 175 -9.22 0.87 14.14
C ILE A 175 -10.50 0.72 14.96
N THR A 176 -11.30 -0.28 14.61
CA THR A 176 -12.55 -0.59 15.32
C THR A 176 -12.29 -1.58 16.45
N SER A 177 -13.33 -2.02 17.15
CA SER A 177 -13.25 -3.06 18.19
C SER A 177 -13.06 -4.45 17.59
#